data_AF-A0A133XRA1-F1
#
_entry.id   AF-A0A133XRA1-F1
#
_cell.length_a   1.000
_cell.length_b   1.000
_cell.length_c   1.000
_cell.angle_alpha   90.00
_cell.angle_beta   90.00
_cell.angle_gamma   90.00
#
_symmetry.space_group_name_H-M   'P 1'
#
loop_
_entity.id
_entity.type
_entity.pdbx_description
1 polymer ?
#
loop_
_entity_poly.entity_id
_entity_poly.type
_entity_poly.pdbx_seq_one_letter_code
_entity_poly.pdbx_strand_id
1 'polypeptide(L)'
;MKTRVKILFLFIVSAFTLACVGGCDLFPSKIPLSQADSPQSENLIVPPDQKYSVLNHNVPHFSNEEITRTEPFEKYGPLDKLGRVSAANAILGVELMPSKERGDISKVKPTGWKQKKYKKIEGGWLYNRCHLIGYQLTGQNDNPKNLMTGTREFNSEGMLPFENFVAHYIETTENHVRYRVTPVFEGNQLVAKGVIMEGFSIEDNGKGVQFNLYVPNRQKGIVIDYQTGASREEKS
;
A
#
# COMPACT_ATOMS: atom_id res chain seq x y z
N MET A 1 -40.48 29.45 -9.02
CA MET A 1 -41.72 29.60 -8.21
C MET A 1 -42.68 28.49 -8.59
N LYS A 2 -43.39 27.92 -7.60
CA LYS A 2 -44.29 26.73 -7.62
C LYS A 2 -43.56 25.39 -7.40
N THR A 3 -43.90 24.50 -6.47
CA THR A 3 -44.72 24.51 -5.24
C THR A 3 -44.21 23.33 -4.42
N ARG A 4 -43.80 23.52 -3.16
CA ARG A 4 -43.40 22.42 -2.26
C ARG A 4 -44.65 21.76 -1.68
N VAL A 5 -44.81 20.45 -1.90
CA VAL A 5 -45.83 19.64 -1.23
C VAL A 5 -45.29 19.25 0.15
N LYS A 6 -45.94 19.74 1.21
CA LYS A 6 -45.69 19.33 2.60
C LYS A 6 -46.64 18.18 2.92
N ILE A 7 -46.12 16.98 3.20
CA ILE A 7 -46.90 15.89 3.78
C ILE A 7 -46.65 15.91 5.29
N LEU A 8 -47.74 16.14 6.02
CA LEU A 8 -47.85 16.19 7.46
C LEU A 8 -48.24 14.78 7.94
N PHE A 9 -47.38 14.09 8.71
CA PHE A 9 -47.78 12.89 9.46
C PHE A 9 -47.88 13.24 10.94
N LEU A 10 -49.09 13.02 11.47
CA LEU A 10 -49.51 13.30 12.83
C LEU A 10 -49.24 12.08 13.73
N PHE A 11 -48.89 12.38 14.99
CA PHE A 11 -48.50 11.50 16.09
C PHE A 11 -49.52 10.43 16.49
N ILE A 12 -49.03 9.26 16.95
CA ILE A 12 -49.65 8.50 18.04
C ILE A 12 -48.55 8.07 19.02
N VAL A 13 -48.58 8.67 20.22
CA VAL A 13 -47.82 8.26 21.41
C VAL A 13 -48.69 7.26 22.17
N SER A 14 -48.14 6.09 22.48
CA SER A 14 -48.75 5.15 23.43
C SER A 14 -47.71 4.85 24.52
N ALA A 15 -47.97 5.36 25.71
CA ALA A 15 -47.22 5.09 26.93
C ALA A 15 -47.67 3.75 27.52
N PHE A 16 -46.70 2.87 27.79
CA PHE A 16 -46.91 1.71 28.67
C PHE A 16 -45.75 1.66 29.65
N THR A 17 -46.02 2.04 30.89
CA THR A 17 -45.13 1.83 32.04
C THR A 17 -45.73 0.73 32.91
N LEU A 18 -44.98 -0.34 33.14
CA LEU A 18 -45.05 -1.07 34.39
C LEU A 18 -43.69 -1.71 34.70
N ALA A 19 -43.11 -1.29 35.81
CA ALA A 19 -41.90 -1.84 36.38
C ALA A 19 -42.24 -3.06 37.25
N CYS A 20 -41.41 -4.10 37.20
CA CYS A 20 -41.14 -4.97 38.34
C CYS A 20 -39.72 -5.52 38.25
N VAL A 21 -39.04 -5.45 39.39
CA VAL A 21 -37.64 -5.76 39.66
C VAL A 21 -37.49 -7.26 39.95
N GLY A 22 -36.37 -7.87 39.53
CA GLY A 22 -35.97 -9.20 39.97
C GLY A 22 -34.82 -9.74 39.13
N GLY A 23 -33.60 -9.69 39.67
CA GLY A 23 -32.38 -10.00 38.95
C GLY A 23 -32.21 -11.48 38.60
N CYS A 24 -31.57 -11.71 37.46
CA CYS A 24 -30.59 -12.78 37.26
C CYS A 24 -29.55 -12.22 36.30
N ASP A 25 -28.33 -12.05 36.81
CA ASP A 25 -27.12 -11.90 36.01
C ASP A 25 -27.04 -13.04 35.00
N LEU A 26 -26.77 -12.71 33.73
CA LEU A 26 -26.03 -13.51 32.74
C LEU A 26 -26.15 -12.84 31.36
N PHE A 27 -25.44 -11.74 31.16
CA PHE A 27 -25.07 -11.30 29.81
C PHE A 27 -23.55 -11.10 29.78
N PRO A 28 -22.79 -12.00 29.15
CA PRO A 28 -21.37 -11.76 28.97
C PRO A 28 -21.19 -10.56 28.03
N SER A 29 -20.68 -9.49 28.61
CA SER A 29 -19.97 -8.43 27.93
C SER A 29 -18.81 -9.05 27.16
N LYS A 30 -18.96 -9.12 25.83
CA LYS A 30 -17.92 -9.16 24.79
C LYS A 30 -18.65 -9.31 23.46
N ILE A 31 -19.04 -8.18 22.85
CA ILE A 31 -19.07 -8.14 21.39
C ILE A 31 -17.60 -8.30 20.99
N PRO A 32 -17.20 -9.37 20.29
CA PRO A 32 -15.87 -9.44 19.75
C PRO A 32 -15.74 -8.27 18.79
N LEU A 33 -14.71 -7.45 18.99
CA LEU A 33 -14.21 -6.54 17.99
C LEU A 33 -14.09 -7.35 16.70
N SER A 34 -14.95 -7.06 15.71
CA SER A 34 -14.82 -7.65 14.38
C SER A 34 -13.39 -7.40 13.94
N GLN A 35 -12.61 -8.47 13.81
CA GLN A 35 -11.35 -8.39 13.11
C GLN A 35 -11.71 -7.91 11.71
N ALA A 36 -11.35 -6.68 11.38
CA ALA A 36 -11.23 -6.28 10.00
C ALA A 36 -10.29 -7.31 9.36
N ASP A 37 -10.79 -8.00 8.33
CA ASP A 37 -10.11 -9.11 7.68
C ASP A 37 -8.64 -8.73 7.39
N SER A 38 -7.73 -9.44 8.06
CA SER A 38 -6.31 -9.34 7.73
C SER A 38 -6.12 -9.88 6.31
N PRO A 39 -5.28 -9.27 5.45
CA PRO A 39 -5.03 -9.70 4.06
C PRO A 39 -4.19 -11.00 3.96
N GLN A 40 -4.34 -11.93 4.90
CA GLN A 40 -3.44 -13.06 5.11
C GLN A 40 -3.78 -14.32 4.29
N SER A 41 -4.81 -14.32 3.44
CA SER A 41 -5.23 -15.51 2.66
C SER A 41 -5.05 -15.38 1.15
N GLU A 42 -4.44 -14.30 0.65
CA GLU A 42 -4.14 -14.19 -0.77
C GLU A 42 -2.88 -14.99 -1.12
N ASN A 43 -2.98 -15.88 -2.11
CA ASN A 43 -1.85 -16.70 -2.54
C ASN A 43 -0.89 -15.85 -3.40
N LEU A 44 0.18 -15.33 -2.79
CA LEU A 44 1.14 -14.43 -3.40
C LEU A 44 2.16 -15.17 -4.30
N ILE A 45 1.66 -15.83 -5.34
CA ILE A 45 2.49 -16.57 -6.30
C ILE A 45 2.62 -15.77 -7.59
N VAL A 46 3.86 -15.52 -8.00
CA VAL A 46 4.18 -14.85 -9.27
C VAL A 46 5.08 -15.75 -10.10
N PRO A 47 4.62 -16.22 -11.28
CA PRO A 47 5.44 -16.99 -12.22
C PRO A 47 6.79 -16.30 -12.54
N PRO A 48 7.89 -17.05 -12.78
CA PRO A 48 9.22 -16.48 -13.01
C PRO A 48 9.33 -15.53 -14.21
N ASP A 49 8.41 -15.61 -15.16
CA ASP A 49 8.31 -14.78 -16.36
C ASP A 49 7.46 -13.51 -16.17
N GLN A 50 6.67 -13.42 -15.09
CA GLN A 50 5.76 -12.29 -14.83
C GLN A 50 6.28 -11.34 -13.75
N LYS A 51 6.17 -10.03 -13.93
CA LYS A 51 6.70 -9.06 -12.94
C LYS A 51 5.83 -8.83 -11.72
N TYR A 52 4.58 -9.27 -11.76
CA TYR A 52 3.59 -9.12 -10.69
C TYR A 52 2.47 -10.15 -10.87
N SER A 53 1.64 -10.33 -9.84
CA SER A 53 0.35 -11.03 -9.93
C SER A 53 -0.78 -10.08 -9.57
N VAL A 54 -1.92 -10.23 -10.25
CA VAL A 54 -3.15 -9.52 -9.91
C VAL A 54 -3.80 -10.17 -8.69
N LEU A 55 -4.19 -9.35 -7.74
CA LEU A 55 -4.87 -9.73 -6.50
C LEU A 55 -6.32 -9.24 -6.53
N ASN A 56 -7.20 -9.94 -5.81
CA ASN A 56 -8.60 -9.53 -5.62
C ASN A 56 -9.32 -9.03 -6.90
N HIS A 57 -9.16 -9.72 -8.03
CA HIS A 57 -9.73 -9.30 -9.32
C HIS A 57 -9.35 -7.86 -9.74
N ASN A 58 -8.14 -7.43 -9.35
CA ASN A 58 -7.60 -6.09 -9.53
C ASN A 58 -8.37 -4.99 -8.76
N VAL A 59 -9.13 -5.35 -7.73
CA VAL A 59 -9.90 -4.42 -6.89
C VAL A 59 -9.14 -4.17 -5.57
N PRO A 60 -8.83 -2.91 -5.23
CA PRO A 60 -8.15 -2.59 -3.98
C PRO A 60 -9.08 -2.74 -2.78
N HIS A 61 -8.50 -2.98 -1.60
CA HIS A 61 -9.25 -3.17 -0.34
C HIS A 61 -9.47 -1.83 0.38
N PHE A 62 -9.78 -0.76 -0.36
CA PHE A 62 -10.12 0.53 0.23
C PHE A 62 -11.58 0.56 0.65
N SER A 63 -11.87 1.17 1.80
CA SER A 63 -13.24 1.44 2.21
C SER A 63 -13.88 2.55 1.37
N ASN A 64 -15.22 2.60 1.33
CA ASN A 64 -15.96 3.68 0.67
C ASN A 64 -15.58 5.07 1.20
N GLU A 65 -15.25 5.18 2.49
CA GLU A 65 -14.78 6.44 3.09
C GLU A 65 -13.41 6.85 2.53
N GLU A 66 -12.51 5.90 2.30
CA GLU A 66 -11.18 6.17 1.76
C GLU A 66 -11.21 6.59 0.28
N ILE A 67 -12.19 6.12 -0.49
CA ILE A 67 -12.34 6.42 -1.92
C ILE A 67 -13.35 7.54 -2.22
N THR A 68 -13.79 8.28 -1.21
CA THR A 68 -14.64 9.48 -1.37
C THR A 68 -13.97 10.77 -0.89
N ARG A 69 -12.77 10.66 -0.31
CA ARG A 69 -11.98 11.79 0.17
C ARG A 69 -11.00 12.25 -0.90
N THR A 70 -10.80 13.55 -1.02
CA THR A 70 -9.81 14.10 -1.97
C THR A 70 -8.77 14.97 -1.29
N GLU A 71 -8.78 15.10 0.05
CA GLU A 71 -7.74 15.87 0.74
C GLU A 71 -6.39 15.14 0.61
N PRO A 72 -5.40 15.74 -0.06
CA PRO A 72 -4.10 15.09 -0.27
C PRO A 72 -3.43 14.81 1.06
N PHE A 73 -2.86 13.62 1.19
CA PHE A 73 -2.02 13.27 2.34
C PHE A 73 -1.00 12.21 1.97
N GLU A 74 0.06 12.15 2.76
CA GLU A 74 0.98 11.02 2.80
C GLU A 74 1.22 10.60 4.25
N LYS A 75 1.26 9.29 4.49
CA LYS A 75 1.47 8.72 5.81
C LYS A 75 2.31 7.45 5.71
N TYR A 76 3.50 7.52 6.28
CA TYR A 76 4.41 6.39 6.39
C TYR A 76 4.27 5.76 7.77
N GLY A 77 3.98 4.45 7.81
CA GLY A 77 3.88 3.73 9.07
C GLY A 77 5.21 3.73 9.84
N PRO A 78 5.17 3.51 11.17
CA PRO A 78 6.38 3.39 11.96
C PRO A 78 7.21 2.19 11.49
N LEU A 79 8.53 2.26 11.69
CA LEU A 79 9.36 1.07 11.56
C LEU A 79 8.93 0.04 12.62
N ASP A 80 8.92 -1.23 12.26
CA ASP A 80 8.59 -2.29 13.22
C ASP A 80 9.75 -2.58 14.19
N LYS A 81 9.59 -3.59 15.06
CA LYS A 81 10.59 -3.96 16.08
C LYS A 81 11.94 -4.40 15.51
N LEU A 82 11.98 -4.78 14.23
CA LEU A 82 13.20 -5.14 13.51
C LEU A 82 13.76 -3.99 12.67
N GLY A 83 13.15 -2.80 12.76
CA GLY A 83 13.49 -1.62 11.99
C GLY A 83 12.96 -1.64 10.55
N ARG A 84 12.05 -2.58 10.22
CA ARG A 84 11.52 -2.75 8.87
C ARG A 84 10.43 -1.73 8.59
N VAL A 85 10.32 -1.28 7.35
CA VAL A 85 9.23 -0.41 6.92
C VAL A 85 7.87 -1.12 7.04
N SER A 86 6.82 -0.35 7.30
CA SER A 86 5.43 -0.81 7.28
C SER A 86 4.66 -0.08 6.18
N ALA A 87 3.34 -0.31 6.08
CA ALA A 87 2.53 0.21 5.00
C ALA A 87 2.62 1.75 4.88
N ALA A 88 2.79 2.22 3.64
CA ALA A 88 2.69 3.62 3.26
C ALA A 88 1.32 3.89 2.64
N ASN A 89 0.68 4.97 3.04
CA ASN A 89 -0.65 5.36 2.59
C ASN A 89 -0.63 6.79 2.07
N ALA A 90 -1.38 7.06 1.00
CA ALA A 90 -1.56 8.40 0.49
C ALA A 90 -2.93 8.57 -0.19
N ILE A 91 -3.35 9.83 -0.28
CA ILE A 91 -4.19 10.35 -1.38
C ILE A 91 -3.25 11.24 -2.18
N LEU A 92 -2.87 10.77 -3.36
CA LEU A 92 -1.93 11.41 -4.26
C LEU A 92 -2.69 12.39 -5.15
N GLY A 93 -2.09 13.56 -5.38
CA GLY A 93 -2.59 14.62 -6.24
C GLY A 93 -1.41 15.52 -6.65
N VAL A 94 -1.66 16.46 -7.55
CA VAL A 94 -0.62 17.39 -8.05
C VAL A 94 0.05 18.19 -6.94
N GLU A 95 -0.64 18.39 -5.82
CA GLU A 95 -0.20 19.13 -4.64
C GLU A 95 0.96 18.45 -3.91
N LEU A 96 1.10 17.12 -4.02
CA LEU A 96 2.18 16.36 -3.42
C LEU A 96 3.37 16.16 -4.36
N MET A 97 3.18 16.34 -5.67
CA MET A 97 4.23 16.09 -6.66
C MET A 97 5.36 17.13 -6.52
N PRO A 98 6.63 16.69 -6.50
CA PRO A 98 7.75 17.60 -6.27
C PRO A 98 8.05 18.45 -7.51
N SER A 99 8.35 19.73 -7.28
CA SER A 99 8.92 20.63 -8.29
C SER A 99 10.45 20.64 -8.32
N LYS A 100 11.11 19.99 -7.36
CA LYS A 100 12.57 19.95 -7.20
C LYS A 100 13.12 18.61 -7.68
N GLU A 101 14.38 18.62 -8.11
CA GLU A 101 15.12 17.39 -8.39
C GLU A 101 15.33 16.57 -7.12
N ARG A 102 15.34 15.25 -7.29
CA ARG A 102 15.57 14.28 -6.21
C ARG A 102 17.00 14.43 -5.66
N GLY A 103 17.12 14.52 -4.34
CA GLY A 103 18.40 14.59 -3.65
C GLY A 103 19.08 13.22 -3.46
N ASP A 104 20.27 13.25 -2.86
CA ASP A 104 20.97 12.02 -2.48
C ASP A 104 20.25 11.30 -1.34
N ILE A 105 20.16 9.97 -1.45
CA ILE A 105 19.59 9.08 -0.42
C ILE A 105 20.59 8.00 0.03
N SER A 106 21.86 8.11 -0.38
CA SER A 106 22.90 7.09 -0.18
C SER A 106 23.16 6.74 1.29
N LYS A 107 22.85 7.67 2.20
CA LYS A 107 23.04 7.49 3.65
C LYS A 107 22.06 6.49 4.27
N VAL A 108 20.87 6.32 3.68
CA VAL A 108 19.86 5.38 4.20
C VAL A 108 20.27 3.95 3.89
N LYS A 109 20.25 3.08 4.89
CA LYS A 109 20.51 1.64 4.72
C LYS A 109 19.35 0.88 5.36
N PRO A 110 18.35 0.48 4.58
CA PRO A 110 17.20 -0.26 5.10
C PRO A 110 17.62 -1.62 5.68
N THR A 111 16.68 -2.30 6.33
CA THR A 111 16.91 -3.66 6.84
C THR A 111 17.35 -4.61 5.72
N GLY A 112 18.25 -5.53 6.04
CA GLY A 112 18.79 -6.48 5.07
C GLY A 112 19.70 -5.87 3.99
N TRP A 113 20.14 -4.61 4.14
CA TRP A 113 21.02 -3.98 3.16
C TRP A 113 22.40 -4.65 3.09
N LYS A 114 22.56 -5.61 2.17
CA LYS A 114 23.83 -6.30 1.86
C LYS A 114 24.12 -6.21 0.36
N GLN A 115 24.60 -5.04 -0.05
CA GLN A 115 24.86 -4.73 -1.45
C GLN A 115 25.96 -5.62 -2.06
N LYS A 116 25.77 -6.06 -3.31
CA LYS A 116 26.74 -6.84 -4.10
C LYS A 116 26.61 -6.55 -5.59
N LYS A 117 27.71 -6.71 -6.33
CA LYS A 117 27.74 -6.57 -7.79
C LYS A 117 27.60 -7.90 -8.52
N TYR A 118 26.87 -7.91 -9.62
CA TYR A 118 26.68 -9.04 -10.53
C TYR A 118 26.77 -8.58 -11.98
N LYS A 119 27.50 -9.32 -12.83
CA LYS A 119 27.72 -8.94 -14.24
C LYS A 119 26.43 -8.92 -15.06
N LYS A 120 25.45 -9.74 -14.70
CA LYS A 120 24.16 -9.88 -15.39
C LYS A 120 23.15 -8.78 -15.06
N ILE A 121 23.44 -7.91 -14.10
CA ILE A 121 22.59 -6.79 -13.71
C ILE A 121 23.15 -5.53 -14.34
N GLU A 122 22.31 -4.76 -15.03
CA GLU A 122 22.69 -3.47 -15.58
C GLU A 122 23.19 -2.53 -14.46
N GLY A 123 24.35 -1.89 -14.65
CA GLY A 123 25.01 -1.09 -13.62
C GLY A 123 25.65 -1.91 -12.48
N GLY A 124 25.49 -3.23 -12.51
CA GLY A 124 26.14 -4.20 -11.63
C GLY A 124 25.51 -4.35 -10.25
N TRP A 125 24.96 -3.29 -9.65
CA TRP A 125 24.45 -3.32 -8.28
C TRP A 125 23.09 -4.02 -8.15
N LEU A 126 22.98 -4.96 -7.20
CA LEU A 126 21.73 -5.72 -6.98
C LEU A 126 20.63 -4.87 -6.35
N TYR A 127 20.92 -4.21 -5.23
CA TYR A 127 19.88 -3.56 -4.43
C TYR A 127 19.77 -2.06 -4.72
N ASN A 128 18.53 -1.60 -4.82
CA ASN A 128 18.12 -0.22 -4.75
C ASN A 128 17.54 0.09 -3.37
N ARG A 129 17.63 1.36 -2.97
CA ARG A 129 16.82 1.90 -1.88
C ARG A 129 15.47 2.23 -2.49
N CYS A 130 14.58 1.26 -2.45
CA CYS A 130 13.29 1.32 -3.13
C CYS A 130 12.34 2.12 -2.27
N HIS A 131 11.73 3.13 -2.88
CA HIS A 131 10.66 3.89 -2.25
C HIS A 131 9.40 3.02 -2.15
N LEU A 132 8.63 3.13 -1.04
CA LEU A 132 7.29 2.54 -1.01
C LEU A 132 6.32 3.40 -1.83
N ILE A 133 6.42 4.72 -1.68
CA ILE A 133 5.76 5.70 -2.55
C ILE A 133 6.86 6.51 -3.21
N GLY A 134 6.98 6.38 -4.53
CA GLY A 134 8.04 6.99 -5.33
C GLY A 134 8.16 8.51 -5.16
N TYR A 135 9.40 9.01 -5.22
CA TYR A 135 9.70 10.44 -5.11
C TYR A 135 8.83 11.30 -6.02
N GLN A 136 8.58 10.86 -7.26
CA GLN A 136 7.76 11.61 -8.24
C GLN A 136 6.33 11.87 -7.76
N LEU A 137 5.81 11.10 -6.81
CA LEU A 137 4.44 11.20 -6.33
C LEU A 137 4.30 12.08 -5.09
N THR A 138 5.35 12.21 -4.25
CA THR A 138 5.26 12.94 -2.97
C THR A 138 6.46 13.80 -2.59
N GLY A 139 7.53 13.78 -3.37
CA GLY A 139 8.78 14.48 -3.05
C GLY A 139 9.57 13.92 -1.86
N GLN A 140 9.14 12.80 -1.27
CA GLN A 140 9.83 12.21 -0.12
C GLN A 140 11.17 11.61 -0.53
N ASN A 141 12.24 12.25 -0.05
CA ASN A 141 13.60 11.92 -0.46
C ASN A 141 14.20 10.76 0.37
N ASP A 142 14.94 11.05 1.44
CA ASP A 142 15.69 10.08 2.26
C ASP A 142 14.92 9.61 3.52
N ASN A 143 13.59 9.63 3.48
CA ASN A 143 12.75 9.20 4.60
C ASN A 143 12.95 7.69 4.89
N PRO A 144 13.51 7.31 6.06
CA PRO A 144 13.80 5.91 6.36
C PRO A 144 12.54 5.04 6.51
N LYS A 145 11.37 5.65 6.74
CA LYS A 145 10.07 4.94 6.78
C LYS A 145 9.49 4.66 5.39
N ASN A 146 10.07 5.25 4.34
CA ASN A 146 9.65 5.09 2.95
C ASN A 146 10.67 4.32 2.12
N LEU A 147 11.77 3.82 2.69
CA LEU A 147 12.85 3.18 1.94
C LEU A 147 13.09 1.75 2.40
N MET A 148 13.00 0.79 1.47
CA MET A 148 13.27 -0.63 1.69
C MET A 148 14.38 -1.17 0.79
N THR A 149 15.00 -2.27 1.21
CA THR A 149 15.91 -3.04 0.37
C THR A 149 15.09 -3.77 -0.69
N GLY A 150 15.24 -3.39 -1.96
CA GLY A 150 14.62 -4.09 -3.08
C GLY A 150 15.60 -4.26 -4.22
N THR A 151 15.42 -5.28 -5.05
CA THR A 151 16.28 -5.51 -6.21
C THR A 151 16.10 -4.43 -7.28
N ARG A 152 17.04 -4.34 -8.22
CA ARG A 152 16.92 -3.47 -9.38
C ARG A 152 15.71 -3.83 -10.24
N GLU A 153 15.50 -5.11 -10.52
CA GLU A 153 14.32 -5.58 -11.27
C GLU A 153 13.00 -5.24 -10.56
N PHE A 154 12.91 -5.54 -9.26
CA PHE A 154 11.74 -5.20 -8.45
C PHE A 154 11.40 -3.70 -8.51
N ASN A 155 12.43 -2.86 -8.35
CA ASN A 155 12.27 -1.42 -8.38
C ASN A 155 11.85 -0.90 -9.76
N SER A 156 12.58 -1.28 -10.81
CA SER A 156 12.48 -0.62 -12.12
C SER A 156 11.55 -1.31 -13.11
N GLU A 157 11.35 -2.62 -12.99
CA GLU A 157 10.46 -3.39 -13.86
C GLU A 157 9.19 -3.86 -13.14
N GLY A 158 9.23 -3.96 -11.80
CA GLY A 158 8.10 -4.33 -10.97
C GLY A 158 7.22 -3.14 -10.59
N MET A 159 7.75 -2.23 -9.76
CA MET A 159 6.98 -1.12 -9.20
C MET A 159 6.85 0.08 -10.15
N LEU A 160 7.95 0.53 -10.74
CA LEU A 160 8.03 1.78 -11.52
C LEU A 160 6.96 1.91 -12.63
N PRO A 161 6.59 0.87 -13.39
CA PRO A 161 5.52 1.00 -14.39
C PRO A 161 4.19 1.48 -13.81
N PHE A 162 3.81 1.01 -12.61
CA PHE A 162 2.58 1.42 -11.93
C PHE A 162 2.70 2.81 -11.31
N GLU A 163 3.87 3.15 -10.78
CA GLU A 163 4.14 4.51 -10.29
C GLU A 163 4.03 5.54 -11.42
N ASN A 164 4.60 5.24 -12.59
CA ASN A 164 4.51 6.10 -13.77
C ASN A 164 3.07 6.21 -14.29
N PHE A 165 2.32 5.11 -14.26
CA PHE A 165 0.91 5.13 -14.64
C PHE A 165 0.08 6.06 -13.74
N VAL A 166 0.28 5.99 -12.43
CA VAL A 166 -0.37 6.87 -11.45
C VAL A 166 0.06 8.32 -11.63
N ALA A 167 1.36 8.58 -11.77
CA ALA A 167 1.89 9.92 -11.99
C ALA A 167 1.28 10.54 -13.25
N HIS A 168 1.28 9.80 -14.36
CA HIS A 168 0.70 10.26 -15.63
C HIS A 168 -0.81 10.57 -15.50
N TYR A 169 -1.56 9.73 -14.80
CA TYR A 169 -2.98 10.00 -14.55
C TYR A 169 -3.18 11.31 -13.79
N ILE A 170 -2.43 11.53 -12.70
CA ILE A 170 -2.51 12.75 -11.89
C ILE A 170 -2.13 13.97 -12.72
N GLU A 171 -1.03 13.92 -13.47
CA GLU A 171 -0.55 15.03 -14.31
C GLU A 171 -1.52 15.41 -15.43
N THR A 172 -2.25 14.43 -15.99
CA THR A 172 -3.14 14.68 -17.14
C THR A 172 -4.54 15.09 -16.75
N THR A 173 -5.00 14.67 -15.57
CA THR A 173 -6.39 14.88 -15.13
C THR A 173 -6.51 15.84 -13.95
N GLU A 174 -5.42 16.08 -13.22
CA GLU A 174 -5.41 16.76 -11.92
C GLU A 174 -6.29 16.10 -10.85
N ASN A 175 -6.73 14.85 -11.10
CA ASN A 175 -7.52 14.06 -10.16
C ASN A 175 -6.63 13.40 -9.09
N HIS A 176 -7.28 12.86 -8.06
CA HIS A 176 -6.64 12.20 -6.94
C HIS A 176 -6.65 10.67 -7.07
N VAL A 177 -5.62 10.05 -6.49
CA VAL A 177 -5.49 8.59 -6.40
C VAL A 177 -5.30 8.17 -4.95
N ARG A 178 -6.24 7.38 -4.42
CA ARG A 178 -6.05 6.65 -3.16
C ARG A 178 -5.01 5.56 -3.40
N TYR A 179 -3.91 5.62 -2.66
CA TYR A 179 -2.71 4.80 -2.92
C TYR A 179 -2.16 4.14 -1.66
N ARG A 180 -1.88 2.83 -1.70
CA ARG A 180 -1.29 2.10 -0.57
C ARG A 180 -0.24 1.11 -1.06
N VAL A 181 0.92 1.11 -0.40
CA VAL A 181 1.97 0.13 -0.64
C VAL A 181 2.32 -0.56 0.68
N THR A 182 2.13 -1.88 0.70
CA THR A 182 2.28 -2.72 1.89
C THR A 182 3.42 -3.72 1.68
N PRO A 183 4.56 -3.55 2.36
CA PRO A 183 5.66 -4.52 2.34
C PRO A 183 5.22 -5.88 2.90
N VAL A 184 5.58 -6.97 2.21
CA VAL A 184 5.28 -8.33 2.64
C VAL A 184 6.53 -8.97 3.22
N PHE A 185 6.59 -9.14 4.53
CA PHE A 185 7.65 -9.86 5.23
C PHE A 185 7.14 -11.21 5.74
N GLU A 186 8.00 -12.23 5.70
CA GLU A 186 7.72 -13.54 6.28
C GLU A 186 8.52 -13.70 7.59
N GLY A 187 7.80 -13.89 8.70
CA GLY A 187 8.42 -14.01 10.02
C GLY A 187 9.38 -12.86 10.35
N ASN A 188 10.62 -13.22 10.73
CA ASN A 188 11.68 -12.27 11.11
C ASN A 188 12.61 -11.91 9.95
N GLN A 189 12.23 -12.15 8.70
CA GLN A 189 13.04 -11.79 7.54
C GLN A 189 13.29 -10.29 7.48
N LEU A 190 14.52 -9.88 7.13
CA LEU A 190 14.94 -8.48 7.08
C LEU A 190 14.71 -7.85 5.70
N VAL A 191 14.52 -8.65 4.66
CA VAL A 191 14.15 -8.21 3.32
C VAL A 191 12.73 -8.67 3.02
N ALA A 192 11.89 -7.77 2.52
CA ALA A 192 10.52 -8.13 2.15
C ALA A 192 10.53 -9.06 0.94
N LYS A 193 9.60 -10.02 0.90
CA LYS A 193 9.35 -10.89 -0.26
C LYS A 193 8.83 -10.11 -1.46
N GLY A 194 8.25 -8.94 -1.23
CA GLY A 194 7.62 -8.10 -2.23
C GLY A 194 6.80 -7.00 -1.58
N VAL A 195 5.95 -6.35 -2.37
CA VAL A 195 4.94 -5.40 -1.90
C VAL A 195 3.59 -5.74 -2.50
N ILE A 196 2.53 -5.46 -1.75
CA ILE A 196 1.19 -5.30 -2.30
C ILE A 196 1.04 -3.81 -2.64
N MET A 197 0.63 -3.51 -3.87
CA MET A 197 0.37 -2.15 -4.36
C MET A 197 -1.11 -2.02 -4.71
N GLU A 198 -1.75 -0.99 -4.17
CA GLU A 198 -3.16 -0.69 -4.37
C GLU A 198 -3.31 0.76 -4.83
N GLY A 199 -4.09 0.96 -5.89
CA GLY A 199 -4.38 2.28 -6.46
C GLY A 199 -5.83 2.38 -6.90
N PHE A 200 -6.46 3.52 -6.62
CA PHE A 200 -7.84 3.83 -7.02
C PHE A 200 -7.99 5.33 -7.31
N SER A 201 -8.36 5.71 -8.52
CA SER A 201 -8.68 7.09 -8.88
C SER A 201 -10.06 7.49 -8.34
N ILE A 202 -10.13 8.64 -7.68
CA ILE A 202 -11.27 8.97 -6.80
C ILE A 202 -12.41 9.62 -7.59
N GLU A 203 -12.11 10.67 -8.34
CA GLU A 203 -13.10 11.50 -9.04
C GLU A 203 -13.80 10.77 -10.18
N ASP A 204 -13.12 9.81 -10.82
CA ASP A 204 -13.67 9.01 -11.90
C ASP A 204 -14.11 7.61 -11.47
N ASN A 205 -14.09 7.34 -10.16
CA ASN A 205 -14.49 6.07 -9.53
C ASN A 205 -13.75 4.86 -10.12
N GLY A 206 -12.42 4.95 -10.15
CA GLY A 206 -11.52 3.87 -10.56
C GLY A 206 -11.41 3.65 -12.07
N LYS A 207 -12.00 4.52 -12.90
CA LYS A 207 -11.98 4.36 -14.36
C LYS A 207 -10.58 4.56 -14.94
N GLY A 208 -9.84 5.54 -14.42
CA GLY A 208 -8.49 5.86 -14.85
C GLY A 208 -7.44 4.98 -14.19
N VAL A 209 -7.50 4.84 -12.86
CA VAL A 209 -6.59 3.99 -12.08
C VAL A 209 -7.41 3.06 -11.19
N GLN A 210 -7.28 1.76 -11.40
CA GLN A 210 -7.71 0.75 -10.44
C GLN A 210 -6.78 -0.45 -10.49
N PHE A 211 -6.14 -0.76 -9.37
CA PHE A 211 -5.38 -1.99 -9.27
C PHE A 211 -5.18 -2.50 -7.84
N ASN A 212 -4.96 -3.81 -7.74
CA ASN A 212 -4.47 -4.49 -6.55
C ASN A 212 -3.50 -5.59 -7.00
N LEU A 213 -2.23 -5.42 -6.68
CA LEU A 213 -1.13 -6.17 -7.29
C LEU A 213 -0.14 -6.61 -6.24
N TYR A 214 0.42 -7.80 -6.41
CA TYR A 214 1.61 -8.22 -5.68
C TYR A 214 2.82 -8.17 -6.60
N VAL A 215 3.84 -7.41 -6.20
CA VAL A 215 5.11 -7.27 -6.91
C VAL A 215 6.19 -7.98 -6.09
N PRO A 216 6.81 -9.07 -6.58
CA PRO A 216 7.80 -9.84 -5.85
C PRO A 216 9.17 -9.16 -5.90
N ASN A 217 9.85 -9.10 -4.76
CA ASN A 217 11.20 -8.55 -4.61
C ASN A 217 12.26 -9.56 -5.07
N ARG A 218 12.35 -9.77 -6.38
CA ARG A 218 13.21 -10.78 -7.00
C ARG A 218 14.12 -10.18 -8.06
N GLN A 219 15.16 -10.92 -8.44
CA GLN A 219 16.05 -10.57 -9.54
C GLN A 219 16.38 -11.82 -10.32
N LYS A 220 16.12 -11.80 -11.63
CA LYS A 220 16.39 -12.93 -12.53
C LYS A 220 17.84 -13.41 -12.40
N GLY A 221 18.01 -14.70 -12.16
CA GLY A 221 19.32 -15.35 -12.04
C GLY A 221 20.09 -15.05 -10.76
N ILE A 222 19.43 -14.49 -9.73
CA ILE A 222 19.98 -14.21 -8.40
C ILE A 222 19.06 -14.82 -7.33
N VAL A 223 19.66 -15.59 -6.43
CA VAL A 223 18.98 -16.12 -5.25
C VAL A 223 19.23 -15.16 -4.08
N ILE A 224 18.15 -14.75 -3.43
CA ILE A 224 18.15 -13.85 -2.27
C ILE A 224 17.87 -14.65 -1.00
N ASP A 225 18.74 -14.49 -0.01
CA ASP A 225 18.44 -14.87 1.37
C ASP A 225 17.67 -13.72 2.02
N TYR A 226 16.34 -13.82 2.06
CA TYR A 226 15.48 -12.79 2.64
C TYR A 226 15.66 -12.61 4.14
N GLN A 227 16.21 -13.62 4.84
CA GLN A 227 16.47 -13.52 6.28
C GLN A 227 17.54 -12.48 6.57
N THR A 228 18.57 -12.39 5.72
CA THR A 228 19.74 -11.53 6.00
C THR A 228 20.04 -10.49 4.91
N GLY A 229 19.43 -10.62 3.74
CA GLY A 229 19.71 -9.87 2.52
C GLY A 229 20.94 -10.35 1.73
N ALA A 230 21.60 -11.42 2.17
CA ALA A 230 22.70 -12.01 1.39
C ALA A 230 22.20 -12.50 0.02
N SER A 231 23.09 -12.56 -0.96
CA SER A 231 22.73 -12.99 -2.31
C SER A 231 23.84 -13.77 -2.99
N ARG A 232 23.44 -14.63 -3.93
CA ARG A 232 24.33 -15.39 -4.81
C ARG A 232 23.70 -15.53 -6.18
N GLU A 233 24.52 -15.83 -7.17
CA GLU A 233 24.00 -16.23 -8.46
C GLU A 233 23.24 -17.55 -8.32
N GLU A 234 22.14 -17.65 -9.08
CA GLU A 234 21.49 -18.93 -9.33
C GLU A 234 22.46 -19.83 -10.09
N LYS A 235 22.54 -21.09 -9.68
CA LYS A 235 23.37 -22.07 -10.39
C LYS A 235 22.60 -22.50 -11.64
N SER A 236 23.27 -22.44 -12.78
CA SER A 236 22.78 -22.99 -14.04
C SER A 236 22.58 -24.50 -13.95
#